data_AF-A0A402AP89-F1
#
_entry.id   AF-A0A402AP89-F1
#
_cell.length_a   1.000
_cell.length_b   1.000
_cell.length_c   1.000
_cell.angle_alpha   90.00
_cell.angle_beta   90.00
_cell.angle_gamma   90.00
#
_symmetry.space_group_name_H-M   'P 1'
#
loop_
_entity.id
_entity.type
_entity.pdbx_description
1 polymer ?
#
loop_
_entity_poly.entity_id
_entity_poly.type
_entity_poly.pdbx_seq_one_letter_code
_entity_poly.pdbx_strand_id
1 'polypeptide(L)'
;MAYLPKTFTSLLGACTLLIMLSVPGFAATRTPATQTTPHISTQGKWNINNDAFLRILATANRMVLASYPEAQFYEAEGTPQNNSGMTAQDVNQWLFIFNNPATTPNSTLELPYQNGQFGAIKSVAEPFLEDLVITLPPATGLNEAVKLLRQHYTAPFTAVTLRFPLGPTQTEPFYIFSLPDEHVWVFVGTNTHTISTEPMA
;
A
#
# COMPACT_ATOMS: atom_id res chain seq x y z
N MET A 1 12.27 -7.62 -58.23
CA MET A 1 12.94 -6.69 -57.30
C MET A 1 13.57 -7.52 -56.20
N ALA A 2 14.90 -7.54 -56.14
CA ALA A 2 15.68 -8.37 -55.24
C ALA A 2 15.97 -7.61 -53.93
N TYR A 3 15.83 -8.30 -52.79
CA TYR A 3 16.31 -7.82 -51.49
C TYR A 3 17.04 -8.99 -50.82
N LEU A 4 18.36 -8.85 -50.67
CA LEU A 4 19.21 -9.73 -49.88
C LEU A 4 19.77 -8.95 -48.67
N PRO A 5 20.11 -9.65 -47.57
CA PRO A 5 20.23 -9.10 -46.22
C PRO A 5 21.64 -8.57 -45.91
N LYS A 6 21.74 -7.68 -44.92
CA LYS A 6 23.03 -7.29 -44.32
C LYS A 6 23.16 -7.92 -42.93
N THR A 7 24.07 -8.89 -42.84
CA THR A 7 24.66 -9.41 -41.60
C THR A 7 25.67 -8.39 -41.05
N PHE A 8 25.71 -8.21 -39.73
CA PHE A 8 26.78 -7.50 -39.03
C PHE A 8 27.73 -8.49 -38.37
N THR A 9 29.00 -8.36 -38.72
CA THR A 9 30.13 -9.20 -38.30
C THR A 9 30.74 -8.65 -37.01
N SER A 10 31.10 -9.55 -36.09
CA SER A 10 31.89 -9.27 -34.89
C SER A 10 33.32 -8.87 -35.21
N LEU A 11 33.95 -8.04 -34.38
CA LEU A 11 35.41 -8.00 -34.26
C LEU A 11 35.83 -7.91 -32.79
N LEU A 12 36.64 -8.89 -32.40
CA LEU A 12 37.50 -8.88 -31.22
C LEU A 12 38.53 -7.75 -31.33
N GLY A 13 38.91 -7.17 -30.19
CA GLY A 13 40.11 -6.36 -30.04
C GLY A 13 40.62 -6.47 -28.61
N ALA A 14 41.80 -7.07 -28.44
CA ALA A 14 42.38 -7.48 -27.18
C ALA A 14 43.40 -6.47 -26.62
N CYS A 15 43.77 -6.70 -25.36
CA CYS A 15 45.10 -6.60 -24.76
C CYS A 15 45.60 -5.29 -24.09
N THR A 16 46.14 -5.55 -22.87
CA THR A 16 47.23 -4.84 -22.13
C THR A 16 46.86 -3.51 -21.45
N LEU A 17 47.36 -3.12 -20.28
CA LEU A 17 48.50 -3.54 -19.45
C LEU A 17 48.30 -3.04 -18.00
N LEU A 18 48.87 -3.80 -17.06
CA LEU A 18 48.93 -3.63 -15.60
C LEU A 18 49.78 -2.42 -15.18
N ILE A 19 49.30 -1.58 -14.23
CA ILE A 19 50.16 -0.84 -13.29
C ILE A 19 49.56 -0.95 -11.89
N MET A 20 50.29 -1.67 -11.03
CA MET A 20 50.09 -1.74 -9.59
C MET A 20 50.62 -0.46 -8.93
N LEU A 21 49.79 0.23 -8.16
CA LEU A 21 50.25 1.17 -7.14
C LEU A 21 49.63 0.78 -5.81
N SER A 22 50.46 0.21 -4.94
CA SER A 22 50.16 -0.11 -3.56
C SER A 22 50.04 1.17 -2.72
N VAL A 23 48.89 1.38 -2.09
CA VAL A 23 48.74 2.40 -1.04
C VAL A 23 48.68 1.66 0.31
N PRO A 24 49.51 2.02 1.31
CA PRO A 24 49.50 1.38 2.61
C PRO A 24 48.30 1.79 3.47
N GLY A 25 47.64 0.76 4.01
CA GLY A 25 47.05 0.65 5.35
C GLY A 25 46.48 1.90 6.04
N PHE A 26 45.16 2.03 6.02
CA PHE A 26 44.41 2.49 7.19
C PHE A 26 43.46 1.37 7.63
N ALA A 27 43.84 0.67 8.69
CA ALA A 27 42.98 -0.27 9.39
C ALA A 27 41.97 0.54 10.23
N ALA A 28 40.85 0.92 9.63
CA ALA A 28 39.67 1.28 10.40
C ALA A 28 39.01 -0.03 10.86
N THR A 29 39.08 -0.32 12.16
CA THR A 29 38.26 -1.34 12.81
C THR A 29 36.79 -0.99 12.60
N ARG A 30 36.20 -1.53 11.54
CA ARG A 30 34.76 -1.60 11.38
C ARG A 30 34.26 -2.66 12.35
N THR A 31 33.68 -2.23 13.45
CA THR A 31 32.72 -3.05 14.19
C THR A 31 31.69 -3.54 13.16
N PRO A 32 31.45 -4.85 13.02
CA PRO A 32 30.32 -5.29 12.21
C PRO A 32 29.08 -4.70 12.86
N ALA A 33 28.48 -3.71 12.20
CA ALA A 33 27.13 -3.32 12.49
C ALA A 33 26.32 -4.61 12.33
N THR A 34 25.79 -5.11 13.44
CA THR A 34 24.76 -6.14 13.45
C THR A 34 23.68 -5.63 12.53
N GLN A 35 23.68 -6.08 11.28
CA GLN A 35 22.49 -6.06 10.45
C GLN A 35 21.51 -6.93 11.21
N THR A 36 20.71 -6.29 12.06
CA THR A 36 19.41 -6.80 12.44
C THR A 36 18.66 -6.91 11.14
N THR A 37 18.78 -8.08 10.52
CA THR A 37 17.84 -8.57 9.53
C THR A 37 16.47 -8.27 10.11
N PRO A 38 15.61 -7.47 9.45
CA PRO A 38 14.23 -7.37 9.91
C PRO A 38 13.74 -8.80 10.04
N HIS A 39 13.34 -9.16 11.25
CA HIS A 39 12.78 -10.46 11.54
C HIS A 39 11.52 -10.55 10.68
N ILE A 40 11.64 -11.15 9.50
CA ILE A 40 10.50 -11.54 8.68
C ILE A 40 9.78 -12.59 9.53
N SER A 41 8.85 -12.14 10.36
CA SER A 41 7.90 -13.05 10.97
C SER A 41 7.12 -13.65 9.81
N THR A 42 7.33 -14.94 9.61
CA THR A 42 6.43 -15.89 8.93
C THR A 42 5.04 -15.30 8.67
N GLN A 43 4.71 -15.09 7.39
CA GLN A 43 3.35 -15.03 6.82
C GLN A 43 2.25 -14.91 7.89
N GLY A 44 1.97 -13.68 8.30
CA GLY A 44 1.02 -13.39 9.37
C GLY A 44 -0.34 -13.97 8.99
N LYS A 45 -0.79 -14.99 9.74
CA LYS A 45 -2.23 -15.30 9.81
C LYS A 45 -2.92 -13.98 10.12
N TRP A 46 -3.77 -13.53 9.20
CA TRP A 46 -4.67 -12.40 9.44
C TRP A 46 -5.29 -12.60 10.82
N ASN A 47 -5.14 -11.64 11.74
CA ASN A 47 -5.89 -11.68 13.00
C ASN A 47 -7.35 -11.25 12.73
N ILE A 48 -8.00 -12.01 11.85
CA ILE A 48 -9.37 -11.78 11.38
C ILE A 48 -10.40 -11.89 12.49
N ASN A 49 -10.07 -12.54 13.61
CA ASN A 49 -11.07 -12.84 14.63
C ASN A 49 -11.57 -11.57 15.34
N ASN A 50 -10.72 -10.55 15.46
CA ASN A 50 -11.07 -9.35 16.20
C ASN A 50 -11.35 -8.13 15.31
N ASP A 51 -10.97 -8.13 14.03
CA ASP A 51 -11.11 -6.97 13.15
C ASP A 51 -12.07 -7.25 11.98
N ALA A 52 -13.20 -6.53 11.96
CA ALA A 52 -14.22 -6.70 10.93
C ALA A 52 -13.74 -6.20 9.56
N PHE A 53 -13.01 -5.09 9.53
CA PHE A 53 -12.45 -4.55 8.29
C PHE A 53 -11.48 -5.55 7.64
N LEU A 54 -10.57 -6.15 8.42
CA LEU A 54 -9.66 -7.17 7.88
C LEU A 54 -10.39 -8.38 7.30
N ARG A 55 -11.53 -8.81 7.88
CA ARG A 55 -12.35 -9.88 7.28
C ARG A 55 -12.99 -9.46 5.96
N ILE A 56 -13.50 -8.23 5.89
CA ILE A 56 -14.11 -7.69 4.68
C ILE A 56 -13.03 -7.57 3.60
N LEU A 57 -11.88 -6.98 3.91
CA LEU A 57 -10.75 -6.83 2.98
C LEU A 57 -10.21 -8.17 2.46
N ALA A 58 -10.06 -9.17 3.33
CA ALA A 58 -9.68 -10.53 2.90
C ALA A 58 -10.70 -11.12 1.91
N THR A 59 -11.99 -10.89 2.15
CA THR A 59 -13.06 -11.36 1.27
C THR A 59 -13.05 -10.62 -0.06
N ALA A 60 -12.90 -9.30 -0.04
CA ALA A 60 -12.77 -8.46 -1.22
C ALA A 60 -11.61 -8.92 -2.10
N ASN A 61 -10.42 -9.07 -1.51
CA ASN A 61 -9.23 -9.55 -2.20
C ASN A 61 -9.44 -10.93 -2.84
N ARG A 62 -10.04 -11.88 -2.11
CA ARG A 62 -10.38 -13.20 -2.66
C ARG A 62 -11.36 -13.12 -3.83
N MET A 63 -12.39 -12.27 -3.73
CA MET A 63 -13.38 -12.10 -4.80
C MET A 63 -12.75 -11.51 -6.06
N VAL A 64 -11.92 -10.47 -5.92
CA VAL A 64 -11.23 -9.84 -7.05
C VAL A 64 -10.25 -10.82 -7.70
N LEU A 65 -9.39 -11.48 -6.91
CA LEU A 65 -8.40 -12.43 -7.44
C LEU A 65 -9.02 -13.67 -8.11
N ALA A 66 -10.27 -14.02 -7.78
CA ALA A 66 -10.98 -15.10 -8.46
C ALA A 66 -11.33 -14.76 -9.92
N SER A 67 -11.56 -13.47 -10.22
CA SER A 67 -11.87 -12.98 -11.57
C SER A 67 -10.69 -12.32 -12.27
N TYR A 68 -9.75 -11.76 -11.50
CA TYR A 68 -8.59 -11.00 -11.95
C TYR A 68 -7.34 -11.45 -11.17
N PRO A 69 -6.71 -12.58 -11.55
CA PRO A 69 -5.65 -13.21 -10.75
C PRO A 69 -4.39 -12.36 -10.55
N GLU A 70 -4.16 -11.38 -11.43
CA GLU A 70 -3.01 -10.46 -11.35
C GLU A 70 -3.34 -9.15 -10.64
N ALA A 71 -4.57 -8.97 -10.16
CA ALA A 71 -4.99 -7.73 -9.51
C ALA A 71 -4.17 -7.45 -8.24
N GLN A 72 -3.89 -6.16 -8.00
CA GLN A 72 -3.08 -5.70 -6.89
C GLN A 72 -3.88 -4.67 -6.08
N PHE A 73 -3.96 -4.86 -4.77
CA PHE A 73 -4.72 -3.97 -3.89
C PHE A 73 -3.99 -2.63 -3.69
N TYR A 74 -4.70 -1.53 -3.89
CA TYR A 74 -4.17 -0.15 -3.77
C TYR A 74 -4.76 0.58 -2.57
N GLU A 75 -6.10 0.63 -2.49
CA GLU A 75 -6.77 1.52 -1.55
C GLU A 75 -8.09 0.92 -1.05
N ALA A 76 -8.45 1.25 0.20
CA ALA A 76 -9.80 1.07 0.70
C ALA A 76 -10.33 2.38 1.27
N GLU A 77 -11.39 2.91 0.68
CA GLU A 77 -12.11 4.07 1.18
C GLU A 77 -13.30 3.62 2.02
N GLY A 78 -13.37 4.07 3.26
CA GLY A 78 -14.37 3.71 4.24
C GLY A 78 -15.22 4.90 4.68
N THR A 79 -16.53 4.73 4.70
CA THR A 79 -17.47 5.75 5.16
C THR A 79 -18.33 5.20 6.30
N PRO A 80 -18.39 5.87 7.46
CA PRO A 80 -19.33 5.54 8.52
C PRO A 80 -20.78 5.81 8.12
N GLN A 81 -21.71 5.08 8.72
CA GLN A 81 -23.13 5.42 8.55
C GLN A 81 -23.38 6.86 9.03
N ASN A 82 -24.13 7.64 8.25
CA ASN A 82 -24.42 9.05 8.54
C ASN A 82 -23.18 9.96 8.66
N ASN A 83 -22.03 9.55 8.10
CA ASN A 83 -20.76 10.29 8.17
C ASN A 83 -20.34 10.60 9.62
N SER A 84 -20.60 9.71 10.57
CA SER A 84 -20.22 9.91 11.97
C SER A 84 -19.65 8.61 12.56
N GLY A 85 -18.33 8.48 12.50
CA GLY A 85 -17.60 7.33 13.01
C GLY A 85 -16.91 7.62 14.34
N MET A 86 -17.13 6.76 15.33
CA MET A 86 -16.45 6.77 16.63
C MET A 86 -15.63 5.50 16.86
N THR A 87 -16.02 4.41 16.23
CA THR A 87 -15.44 3.08 16.29
C THR A 87 -15.19 2.55 14.89
N ALA A 88 -14.37 1.51 14.76
CA ALA A 88 -14.15 0.84 13.48
C ALA A 88 -15.42 0.15 12.95
N GLN A 89 -16.34 -0.25 13.84
CA GLN A 89 -17.60 -0.91 13.49
C GLN A 89 -18.59 0.04 12.83
N ASP A 90 -18.43 1.35 13.03
CA ASP A 90 -19.31 2.36 12.43
C ASP A 90 -19.08 2.46 10.91
N VAL A 91 -17.90 2.03 10.42
CA VAL A 91 -17.52 2.04 9.00
C VAL A 91 -18.14 0.85 8.27
N ASN A 92 -19.31 1.09 7.67
CA ASN A 92 -20.15 0.06 7.07
C ASN A 92 -20.28 0.18 5.53
N GLN A 93 -19.60 1.15 4.94
CA GLN A 93 -19.47 1.34 3.50
C GLN A 93 -17.99 1.34 3.16
N TRP A 94 -17.63 0.57 2.14
CA TRP A 94 -16.26 0.47 1.64
C TRP A 94 -16.24 0.50 0.11
N LEU A 95 -15.27 1.20 -0.46
CA LEU A 95 -14.85 1.04 -1.85
C LEU A 95 -13.43 0.46 -1.83
N PHE A 96 -13.27 -0.75 -2.37
CA PHE A 96 -11.96 -1.37 -2.52
C PHE A 96 -11.45 -1.14 -3.94
N ILE A 97 -10.23 -0.62 -4.05
CA ILE A 97 -9.60 -0.22 -5.30
C ILE A 97 -8.40 -1.14 -5.54
N PHE A 98 -8.37 -1.73 -6.74
CA PHE A 98 -7.28 -2.58 -7.18
C PHE A 98 -6.79 -2.11 -8.55
N ASN A 99 -5.49 -2.28 -8.79
CA ASN A 99 -4.90 -2.22 -10.12
C ASN A 99 -5.03 -3.56 -10.83
N ASN A 100 -5.35 -3.52 -12.11
CA ASN A 100 -5.34 -4.68 -13.00
C ASN A 100 -4.20 -4.53 -14.02
N PRO A 101 -3.04 -5.16 -13.79
CA PRO A 101 -1.90 -5.08 -14.70
C PRO A 101 -2.08 -5.92 -15.98
N ALA A 102 -3.15 -6.71 -16.08
CA ALA A 102 -3.43 -7.53 -17.27
C ALA A 102 -3.92 -6.71 -18.48
N THR A 103 -4.15 -5.40 -18.33
CA THR A 103 -4.55 -4.50 -19.42
C THR A 103 -3.45 -3.46 -19.70
N THR A 104 -3.47 -2.89 -20.92
CA THR A 104 -2.53 -1.84 -21.33
C THR A 104 -3.29 -0.65 -21.92
N PRO A 105 -3.28 0.55 -21.29
CA PRO A 105 -2.76 0.81 -19.94
C PRO A 105 -3.50 -0.01 -18.87
N ASN A 106 -2.92 -0.11 -17.67
CA ASN A 106 -3.57 -0.80 -16.56
C ASN A 106 -4.97 -0.20 -16.30
N SER A 107 -5.93 -1.05 -15.98
CA SER A 107 -7.30 -0.66 -15.63
C SER A 107 -7.45 -0.66 -14.11
N THR A 108 -8.40 0.12 -13.61
CA THR A 108 -8.78 0.11 -12.20
C THR A 108 -9.96 -0.83 -11.98
N LEU A 109 -9.93 -1.60 -10.90
CA LEU A 109 -11.03 -2.43 -10.45
C LEU A 109 -11.60 -1.86 -9.15
N GLU A 110 -12.89 -1.61 -9.15
CA GLU A 110 -13.64 -1.09 -8.00
C GLU A 110 -14.58 -2.17 -7.49
N LEU A 111 -14.50 -2.48 -6.21
CA LEU A 111 -15.42 -3.39 -5.53
C LEU A 111 -16.09 -2.67 -4.36
N PRO A 112 -17.36 -2.24 -4.49
CA PRO A 112 -18.08 -1.64 -3.39
C PRO A 112 -18.57 -2.70 -2.40
N TYR A 113 -18.64 -2.33 -1.14
CA TYR A 113 -19.27 -3.06 -0.06
C TYR A 113 -20.16 -2.10 0.72
N GLN A 114 -21.41 -2.49 0.97
CA GLN A 114 -22.36 -1.66 1.70
C GLN A 114 -23.29 -2.56 2.52
N ASN A 115 -23.51 -2.20 3.78
CA ASN A 115 -24.51 -2.83 4.66
C ASN A 115 -24.42 -4.36 4.70
N GLY A 116 -23.21 -4.92 4.76
CA GLY A 116 -23.02 -6.36 4.85
C GLY A 116 -22.81 -7.08 3.51
N GLN A 117 -22.92 -6.39 2.38
CA GLN A 117 -22.96 -7.00 1.05
C GLN A 117 -21.94 -6.41 0.10
N PHE A 118 -21.29 -7.26 -0.70
CA PHE A 118 -20.45 -6.85 -1.82
C PHE A 118 -21.32 -6.59 -3.06
N GLY A 119 -21.00 -5.52 -3.79
CA GLY A 119 -21.54 -5.26 -5.11
C GLY A 119 -20.78 -6.01 -6.20
N ALA A 120 -21.03 -5.63 -7.46
CA ALA A 120 -20.28 -6.13 -8.61
C ALA A 120 -18.91 -5.44 -8.72
N ILE A 121 -17.90 -6.21 -9.16
CA ILE A 121 -16.60 -5.64 -9.55
C ILE A 121 -16.81 -4.82 -10.82
N LYS A 122 -16.43 -3.54 -10.78
CA LYS A 122 -16.43 -2.65 -11.94
C LYS A 122 -15.02 -2.49 -12.45
N SER A 123 -14.82 -2.59 -13.76
CA SER A 123 -13.55 -2.29 -14.40
C SER A 123 -13.64 -0.92 -15.07
N VAL A 124 -12.73 -0.02 -14.72
CA VAL A 124 -12.58 1.31 -15.32
C VAL A 124 -11.32 1.29 -16.18
N ALA A 125 -11.44 1.64 -17.46
CA ALA A 125 -10.35 1.56 -18.46
C ALA A 125 -9.29 2.67 -18.31
N GLU A 126 -9.03 3.09 -17.08
CA GLU A 126 -8.08 4.14 -16.73
C GLU A 126 -7.27 3.71 -15.50
N PRO A 127 -5.96 4.03 -15.45
CA PRO A 127 -5.13 3.69 -14.31
C PRO A 127 -5.46 4.58 -13.11
N PHE A 128 -5.47 3.98 -11.92
CA PHE A 128 -5.49 4.71 -10.66
C PHE A 128 -4.07 5.21 -10.39
N LEU A 129 -3.85 6.51 -10.60
CA LEU A 129 -2.50 7.09 -10.58
C LEU A 129 -1.99 7.27 -9.14
N GLU A 130 -0.67 7.24 -9.01
CA GLU A 130 0.11 7.60 -7.81
C GLU A 130 -0.03 6.68 -6.59
N ASP A 131 -0.91 5.68 -6.66
CA ASP A 131 -1.01 4.67 -5.61
C ASP A 131 0.02 3.54 -5.74
N LEU A 132 0.45 3.06 -4.59
CA LEU A 132 1.38 1.94 -4.46
C LEU A 132 0.63 0.69 -3.98
N VAL A 133 1.13 -0.47 -4.41
CA VAL A 133 0.60 -1.77 -3.98
C VAL A 133 0.73 -1.90 -2.46
N ILE A 134 -0.41 -2.09 -1.78
CA ILE A 134 -0.44 -2.44 -0.36
C ILE A 134 -0.29 -3.95 -0.22
N THR A 135 0.76 -4.38 0.49
CA THR A 135 0.92 -5.79 0.86
C THR A 135 -0.16 -6.17 1.86
N LEU A 136 -0.92 -7.22 1.55
CA LEU A 136 -1.99 -7.72 2.41
C LEU A 136 -1.55 -8.93 3.26
N PRO A 137 -2.05 -9.04 4.51
CA PRO A 137 -2.80 -8.02 5.24
C PRO A 137 -1.91 -6.86 5.67
N PRO A 138 -2.47 -5.65 5.89
CA PRO A 138 -1.72 -4.61 6.60
C PRO A 138 -1.36 -5.07 8.01
N ALA A 139 -0.23 -4.61 8.54
CA ALA A 139 0.22 -5.02 9.87
C ALA A 139 -0.72 -4.55 11.00
N THR A 140 -1.40 -3.42 10.80
CA THR A 140 -2.41 -2.87 11.71
C THR A 140 -3.81 -2.93 11.10
N GLY A 141 -4.78 -3.38 11.90
CA GLY A 141 -6.20 -3.35 11.55
C GLY A 141 -6.88 -2.02 11.92
N LEU A 142 -8.06 -1.76 11.37
CA LEU A 142 -8.81 -0.53 11.60
C LEU A 142 -9.17 -0.33 13.08
N ASN A 143 -9.43 -1.41 13.83
CA ASN A 143 -9.74 -1.30 15.26
C ASN A 143 -8.62 -0.61 16.05
N GLU A 144 -7.37 -1.02 15.82
CA GLU A 144 -6.22 -0.44 16.54
C GLU A 144 -5.94 0.97 16.03
N ALA A 145 -6.11 1.23 14.73
CA ALA A 145 -5.99 2.57 14.18
C ALA A 145 -7.00 3.55 14.78
N VAL A 146 -8.27 3.14 14.91
CA VAL A 146 -9.30 3.95 15.58
C VAL A 146 -8.99 4.12 17.07
N LYS A 147 -8.50 3.08 17.76
CA LYS A 147 -8.08 3.19 19.16
C LYS A 147 -6.96 4.22 19.34
N LEU A 148 -5.97 4.24 18.45
CA LEU A 148 -4.89 5.24 18.43
C LEU A 148 -5.45 6.65 18.18
N LEU A 149 -6.34 6.80 17.19
CA LEU A 149 -7.05 8.05 16.93
C LEU A 149 -7.77 8.57 18.19
N ARG A 150 -8.53 7.71 18.88
CA ARG A 150 -9.32 8.06 20.06
C ARG A 150 -8.49 8.45 21.30
N GLN A 151 -7.17 8.23 21.29
CA GLN A 151 -6.29 8.72 22.37
C GLN A 151 -6.07 10.24 22.29
N HIS A 152 -6.27 10.84 21.12
CA HIS A 152 -5.98 12.25 20.88
C HIS A 152 -7.20 13.03 20.38
N TYR A 153 -8.17 12.35 19.75
CA TYR A 153 -9.30 12.97 19.07
C TYR A 153 -10.63 12.45 19.61
N THR A 154 -11.54 13.38 19.88
CA THR A 154 -12.89 13.05 20.40
C THR A 154 -14.00 13.32 19.39
N ALA A 155 -13.77 14.16 18.38
CA ALA A 155 -14.74 14.39 17.31
C ALA A 155 -14.93 13.12 16.44
N PRO A 156 -16.13 12.90 15.89
CA PRO A 156 -16.36 11.81 14.95
C PRO A 156 -15.56 12.03 13.67
N PHE A 157 -15.06 10.93 13.09
CA PHE A 157 -14.50 11.00 11.74
C PHE A 157 -15.60 10.78 10.69
N THR A 158 -15.51 11.43 9.53
CA THR A 158 -16.50 11.31 8.43
C THR A 158 -16.08 10.30 7.36
N ALA A 159 -14.79 9.97 7.29
CA ALA A 159 -14.23 8.99 6.38
C ALA A 159 -12.92 8.43 6.93
N VAL A 160 -12.55 7.24 6.47
CA VAL A 160 -11.22 6.65 6.69
C VAL A 160 -10.72 6.02 5.40
N THR A 161 -9.48 6.31 5.00
CA THR A 161 -8.87 5.73 3.82
C THR A 161 -7.64 4.93 4.20
N LEU A 162 -7.54 3.66 3.79
CA LEU A 162 -6.29 2.90 3.83
C LEU A 162 -5.58 3.06 2.48
N ARG A 163 -4.50 3.82 2.43
CA ARG A 163 -3.68 4.03 1.22
C ARG A 163 -2.23 4.33 1.55
N PHE A 164 -1.36 4.30 0.54
CA PHE A 164 -0.12 5.07 0.59
C PHE A 164 -0.45 6.55 0.32
N PRO A 165 -0.06 7.49 1.20
CA PRO A 165 -0.31 8.89 0.92
C PRO A 165 0.56 9.40 -0.23
N LEU A 166 0.04 10.38 -0.96
CA LEU A 166 0.73 11.01 -2.07
C LEU A 166 1.91 11.85 -1.55
N GLY A 167 3.12 11.58 -2.02
CA GLY A 167 4.29 12.38 -1.69
C GLY A 167 5.61 11.60 -1.66
N PRO A 168 6.75 12.31 -1.64
CA PRO A 168 8.07 11.72 -1.86
C PRO A 168 8.62 10.87 -0.68
N THR A 169 7.95 10.84 0.48
CA THR A 169 8.55 10.38 1.75
C THR A 169 7.77 9.29 2.48
N GLN A 170 6.63 8.84 1.95
CA GLN A 170 5.75 7.89 2.66
C GLN A 170 6.27 6.47 2.44
N THR A 171 6.73 5.82 3.51
CA THR A 171 7.37 4.49 3.47
C THR A 171 6.44 3.35 3.86
N GLU A 172 5.19 3.66 4.23
CA GLU A 172 4.18 2.69 4.67
C GLU A 172 2.77 3.16 4.27
N PRO A 173 1.78 2.25 4.24
CA PRO A 173 0.39 2.65 4.13
C PRO A 173 -0.13 3.20 5.47
N PHE A 174 -1.10 4.10 5.39
CA PHE A 174 -1.72 4.76 6.53
C PHE A 174 -3.24 4.57 6.49
N TYR A 175 -3.87 4.51 7.67
CA TYR A 175 -5.27 4.87 7.82
C TYR A 175 -5.36 6.38 7.97
N ILE A 176 -6.02 7.05 7.03
CA ILE A 176 -6.17 8.50 6.97
C ILE A 176 -7.62 8.83 7.35
N PHE A 177 -7.82 9.42 8.52
CA PHE A 177 -9.12 9.79 9.04
C PHE A 177 -9.45 11.25 8.70
N SER A 178 -10.68 11.49 8.25
CA SER A 178 -11.23 12.82 8.01
C SER A 178 -11.94 13.34 9.26
N LEU A 179 -11.43 14.39 9.91
CA LEU A 179 -12.07 15.05 11.05
C LEU A 179 -12.42 16.51 10.68
N PRO A 180 -13.54 16.76 9.99
CA PRO A 180 -13.90 18.10 9.51
C PRO A 180 -14.18 19.10 10.63
N ASP A 181 -14.78 18.66 11.74
CA ASP A 181 -15.05 19.53 12.90
C ASP A 181 -13.74 20.04 13.56
N GLU A 182 -12.64 19.32 13.35
CA GLU A 182 -11.31 19.69 13.82
C GLU A 182 -10.41 20.23 12.68
N HIS A 183 -10.94 20.35 11.46
CA HIS A 183 -10.23 20.79 10.26
C HIS A 183 -8.89 20.06 10.02
N VAL A 184 -8.85 18.73 10.24
CA VAL A 184 -7.62 17.95 10.19
C VAL A 184 -7.80 16.57 9.57
N TRP A 185 -6.81 16.16 8.77
CA TRP A 185 -6.56 14.77 8.38
C TRP A 185 -5.62 14.12 9.37
N VAL A 186 -6.01 12.99 9.95
CA VAL A 186 -5.18 12.24 10.90
C VAL A 186 -4.69 10.95 10.27
N PHE A 187 -3.38 10.78 10.20
CA PHE A 187 -2.72 9.64 9.59
C PHE A 187 -2.25 8.70 10.68
N VAL A 188 -2.61 7.42 10.58
CA VAL A 188 -2.14 6.36 11.50
C VAL A 188 -1.37 5.30 10.71
N GLY A 189 -0.06 5.22 10.95
CA GLY A 189 0.85 4.34 10.24
C GLY A 189 0.57 2.87 10.51
N THR A 190 0.44 2.05 9.46
CA THR A 190 0.05 0.65 9.59
C THR A 190 1.15 -0.25 10.14
N ASN A 191 2.43 0.12 10.01
CA ASN A 191 3.59 -0.61 10.52
C ASN A 191 4.19 0.06 11.76
N THR A 192 4.27 1.39 11.77
CA THR A 192 4.94 2.13 12.86
C THR A 192 4.02 2.52 14.01
N HIS A 193 2.70 2.48 13.80
CA HIS A 193 1.68 3.03 14.70
C HIS A 193 1.88 4.52 15.01
N THR A 194 2.65 5.24 14.18
CA THR A 194 2.83 6.68 14.36
C THR A 194 1.57 7.42 13.95
N ILE A 195 1.29 8.53 14.65
CA ILE A 195 0.21 9.44 14.34
C ILE A 195 0.82 10.74 13.82
N SER A 196 0.36 11.18 12.67
CA SER A 196 0.67 12.51 12.12
C SER A 196 -0.60 13.17 11.62
N THR A 197 -0.51 14.47 11.33
CA THR A 197 -1.69 15.27 10.98
C THR A 197 -1.37 16.26 9.87
N GLU A 198 -2.35 16.51 9.00
CA GLU A 198 -2.30 17.59 8.02
C GLU A 198 -3.57 18.44 8.12
N PRO A 199 -3.46 19.79 8.02
CA PRO A 199 -4.65 20.64 8.04
C PRO A 199 -5.52 20.37 6.81
N MET A 200 -6.83 20.44 7.01
CA MET A 200 -7.79 20.50 5.91
C MET A 200 -7.77 21.91 5.32
N ALA A 201 -7.80 21.99 3.98
CA ALA A 201 -7.86 23.24 3.23
C ALA A 201 -9.25 23.89 3.30
#